data_AF-A0A5J6SNQ2-F1
#
_entry.id   AF-A0A5J6SNQ2-F1
#
_cell.length_a   1.000
_cell.length_b   1.000
_cell.length_c   1.000
_cell.angle_alpha   90.00
_cell.angle_beta   90.00
_cell.angle_gamma   90.00
#
_symmetry.space_group_name_H-M   'P 1'
#
loop_
_entity.id
_entity.type
_entity.pdbx_description
1 polymer ?
#
loop_
_entity_poly.entity_id
_entity_poly.type
_entity_poly.pdbx_seq_one_letter_code
_entity_poly.pdbx_strand_id
1 'polypeptide(L)'
;MKVDTEIKLGATVEDVSLLLSVLDFTKFLELRNVTVVLLMYRCGLRIGTIVRMKGQQVDFVYQRLQLDEEVMKNHKGSILPVDEQMLYLLQGIGK
;
A
#
# COMPACT_ATOMS: atom_id res chain seq x y z
N MET A 1 31.59 8.94 20.75
CA MET A 1 30.32 9.60 21.13
C MET A 1 29.19 8.71 20.64
N LYS A 2 28.39 8.14 21.54
CA LYS A 2 27.25 7.28 21.18
C LYS A 2 26.10 8.25 20.88
N VAL A 3 25.71 8.36 19.61
CA VAL A 3 24.57 9.18 19.21
C VAL A 3 23.32 8.46 19.69
N ASP A 4 22.57 9.06 20.60
CA ASP A 4 21.19 8.65 20.90
C ASP A 4 20.37 8.98 19.64
N THR A 5 20.25 7.99 18.76
CA THR A 5 19.37 8.10 17.61
C THR A 5 17.98 7.74 18.10
N GLU A 6 17.09 8.73 18.16
CA GLU A 6 15.67 8.51 18.44
C GLU A 6 15.11 7.47 17.46
N ILE A 7 14.73 6.29 17.97
CA ILE A 7 14.22 5.21 17.13
C ILE A 7 12.79 5.60 16.75
N LYS A 8 12.56 5.87 15.47
CA LYS A 8 11.21 6.13 14.96
C LYS A 8 10.41 4.83 14.97
N LEU A 9 9.48 4.72 15.91
CA LEU A 9 8.58 3.58 16.00
C LEU A 9 7.66 3.53 14.76
N GLY A 10 7.42 2.32 14.26
CA GLY A 10 6.45 2.10 13.17
C GLY A 10 5.01 2.31 13.65
N ALA A 11 4.10 2.51 12.71
CA ALA A 11 2.68 2.61 13.02
C ALA A 11 2.13 1.28 13.54
N THR A 12 1.29 1.36 14.57
CA THR A 12 0.53 0.24 15.14
C THR A 12 -0.76 -0.03 14.34
N VAL A 13 -1.43 -1.14 14.64
CA VAL A 13 -2.77 -1.43 14.06
C VAL A 13 -3.76 -0.35 14.49
N GLU A 14 -3.62 0.12 15.73
CA GLU A 14 -4.47 1.13 16.35
C GLU A 14 -4.29 2.49 15.68
N ASP A 15 -3.04 2.89 15.37
CA ASP A 15 -2.75 4.13 14.63
C ASP A 15 -3.41 4.13 13.25
N VAL A 16 -3.31 3.01 12.53
CA VAL A 16 -3.93 2.86 11.21
C VAL A 16 -5.44 2.85 11.34
N SER A 17 -6.00 2.12 12.30
CA SER A 17 -7.44 2.04 12.53
C SER A 17 -8.03 3.41 12.86
N LEU A 18 -7.35 4.21 13.69
CA LEU A 18 -7.74 5.59 13.99
C LEU A 18 -7.73 6.45 12.72
N LEU A 19 -6.66 6.39 11.92
CA LEU A 19 -6.57 7.13 10.66
C LEU A 19 -7.69 6.74 9.67
N LEU A 20 -8.01 5.45 9.57
CA LEU A 20 -9.07 4.99 8.68
C LEU A 20 -10.46 5.39 9.17
N SER A 21 -10.67 5.51 10.49
CA SER A 21 -11.97 5.85 11.08
C SER A 21 -12.46 7.28 10.78
N VAL A 22 -11.56 8.19 10.41
CA VAL A 22 -11.90 9.59 10.09
C VAL A 22 -12.17 9.82 8.61
N LEU A 23 -12.04 8.79 7.78
CA LEU A 23 -12.22 8.87 6.33
C LEU A 23 -13.64 8.45 5.93
N ASP A 24 -14.19 9.19 4.97
CA ASP A 24 -15.50 8.95 4.37
C ASP A 24 -15.35 8.02 3.15
N PHE A 25 -15.60 6.73 3.36
CA PHE A 25 -15.51 5.71 2.31
C PHE A 25 -16.54 5.86 1.18
N THR A 26 -17.54 6.76 1.31
CA THR A 26 -18.47 7.07 0.21
C THR A 26 -17.83 7.97 -0.85
N LYS A 27 -16.73 8.66 -0.51
CA LYS A 27 -15.98 9.50 -1.44
C LYS A 27 -14.83 8.72 -2.08
N PHE A 28 -14.80 8.74 -3.40
CA PHE A 28 -13.77 8.05 -4.19
C PHE A 28 -12.33 8.41 -3.77
N LEU A 29 -12.03 9.70 -3.56
CA LEU A 29 -10.69 10.16 -3.17
C LEU A 29 -10.26 9.60 -1.81
N GLU A 30 -11.19 9.51 -0.87
CA GLU A 30 -10.89 9.02 0.48
C GLU A 30 -10.77 7.48 0.46
N LEU A 31 -11.63 6.77 -0.27
CA LEU A 31 -11.47 5.32 -0.53
C LEU A 31 -10.11 4.98 -1.18
N ARG A 32 -9.66 5.80 -2.13
CA ARG A 32 -8.32 5.69 -2.71
C ARG A 32 -7.24 5.89 -1.66
N ASN A 33 -7.34 6.92 -0.83
CA ASN A 33 -6.35 7.19 0.21
C ASN A 33 -6.27 6.04 1.22
N VAL A 34 -7.39 5.45 1.60
CA VAL A 34 -7.48 4.26 2.47
C VAL A 34 -6.73 3.08 1.85
N THR A 35 -7.01 2.81 0.58
CA THR A 35 -6.35 1.73 -0.16
C THR A 35 -4.83 1.91 -0.18
N VAL A 36 -4.37 3.14 -0.39
CA VAL A 36 -2.95 3.50 -0.37
C VAL A 36 -2.34 3.29 1.03
N VAL A 37 -3.00 3.76 2.10
CA VAL A 37 -2.55 3.56 3.48
C VAL A 37 -2.42 2.08 3.80
N LEU A 38 -3.40 1.26 3.41
CA LEU A 38 -3.36 -0.18 3.63
C LEU A 38 -2.25 -0.87 2.83
N LEU A 39 -1.99 -0.47 1.59
CA LEU A 39 -0.82 -0.95 0.82
C LEU A 39 0.51 -0.62 1.52
N MET A 40 0.63 0.59 2.07
CA MET A 40 1.83 0.99 2.80
C MET A 40 2.01 0.17 4.08
N TYR A 41 0.93 0.00 4.84
CA TYR A 41 0.96 -0.69 6.12
C TYR A 41 1.14 -2.21 5.97
N ARG A 42 0.33 -2.84 5.12
CA ARG A 42 0.26 -4.30 4.99
C ARG A 42 1.35 -4.87 4.10
N CYS A 43 1.72 -4.16 3.04
CA CYS A 43 2.70 -4.62 2.06
C CYS A 43 4.06 -3.92 2.21
N GLY A 44 4.21 -2.99 3.15
CA GLY A 44 5.46 -2.23 3.35
C GLY A 44 5.82 -1.32 2.18
N LEU A 45 4.84 -0.99 1.33
CA LEU A 45 5.09 -0.19 0.14
C LEU A 45 5.33 1.28 0.50
N ARG A 46 6.24 1.92 -0.23
CA ARG A 46 6.41 3.37 -0.15
C ARG A 46 5.38 4.03 -1.06
N ILE A 47 4.86 5.18 -0.64
CA ILE A 47 3.92 5.98 -1.44
C ILE A 47 4.44 6.20 -2.87
N GLY A 48 5.74 6.50 -3.03
CA GLY A 48 6.34 6.70 -4.33
C GLY A 48 6.34 5.45 -5.21
N THR A 49 6.37 4.25 -4.64
CA THR A 49 6.22 2.98 -5.38
C THR A 49 4.78 2.81 -5.85
N ILE A 50 3.81 3.05 -4.96
CA ILE A 50 2.38 2.94 -5.26
C ILE A 50 1.96 3.87 -6.40
N VAL A 51 2.45 5.12 -6.40
CA VAL A 51 2.15 6.11 -7.46
C VAL A 51 2.64 5.67 -8.86
N ARG A 52 3.62 4.76 -8.94
CA ARG A 52 4.09 4.21 -10.22
C ARG A 52 3.36 2.93 -10.65
N MET A 53 2.61 2.31 -9.75
CA MET A 53 1.88 1.09 -10.09
C MET A 53 0.78 1.39 -11.11
N LYS A 54 0.56 0.46 -12.02
CA LYS A 54 -0.58 0.43 -12.94
C LYS A 54 -1.41 -0.83 -12.65
N GLY A 55 -2.58 -0.92 -13.27
CA GLY A 55 -3.46 -2.08 -13.10
C GLY A 55 -2.79 -3.42 -13.49
N GLN A 56 -1.85 -3.41 -14.44
CA GLN A 56 -1.15 -4.62 -14.91
C GLN A 56 -0.29 -5.30 -13.84
N GLN A 57 0.13 -4.57 -12.79
CA GLN A 57 0.91 -5.14 -11.68
C GLN A 57 0.03 -5.82 -10.63
N VAL A 58 -1.30 -5.81 -10.76
CA VAL A 58 -2.23 -6.50 -9.87
C VAL A 58 -2.67 -7.82 -10.51
N ASP A 59 -2.27 -8.92 -9.89
CA ASP A 59 -2.66 -10.27 -10.30
C ASP A 59 -3.83 -10.75 -9.43
N PHE A 60 -5.04 -10.58 -9.97
CA PHE A 60 -6.28 -10.96 -9.30
C PHE A 60 -6.48 -12.49 -9.21
N VAL A 61 -5.82 -13.27 -10.06
CA VAL A 61 -5.95 -14.74 -10.08
C VAL A 61 -5.13 -15.35 -8.95
N TYR A 62 -3.88 -14.90 -8.81
CA TYR A 62 -2.95 -15.42 -7.81
C TYR A 62 -2.83 -14.53 -6.56
N GLN A 63 -3.68 -13.51 -6.44
CA GLN A 63 -3.76 -12.59 -5.30
C GLN A 63 -2.41 -11.98 -4.91
N ARG A 64 -1.74 -11.35 -5.88
CA ARG A 64 -0.40 -10.80 -5.67
C ARG A 64 -0.17 -9.50 -6.43
N LEU A 65 0.72 -8.67 -5.90
CA LEU A 65 1.30 -7.53 -6.60
C LEU A 65 2.60 -7.98 -7.25
N GLN A 66 2.72 -7.81 -8.56
CA GLN A 66 3.94 -8.07 -9.32
C GLN A 66 4.63 -6.74 -9.63
N LEU A 67 5.57 -6.33 -8.78
CA LEU A 67 6.29 -5.08 -8.93
C LEU A 67 7.52 -5.33 -9.81
N ASP A 68 7.44 -4.89 -11.06
CA ASP A 68 8.51 -4.99 -12.04
C ASP A 68 9.55 -3.86 -11.87
N GLU A 69 10.52 -3.81 -12.78
CA GLU A 69 11.56 -2.78 -12.81
C GLU A 69 11.02 -1.37 -13.13
N GLU A 70 9.87 -1.24 -13.79
CA GLU A 70 9.23 0.05 -14.06
C GLU A 70 8.75 0.68 -12.74
N VAL A 71 8.25 -0.16 -11.83
CA VAL A 71 7.80 0.27 -10.51
C VAL A 71 8.97 0.37 -9.52
N MET A 72 9.95 -0.53 -9.60
CA MET A 72 11.05 -0.68 -8.65
C MET A 72 12.35 -0.02 -9.13
N LYS A 73 12.71 1.13 -8.52
CA LYS A 73 13.91 1.93 -8.88
C LYS A 73 15.26 1.20 -8.73
N ASN A 74 15.31 0.08 -8.02
CA ASN A 74 16.54 -0.68 -7.77
C ASN A 74 16.72 -1.88 -8.72
N HIS A 75 15.92 -1.99 -9.78
CA HIS A 75 15.91 -3.10 -10.74
C HIS A 75 15.73 -4.49 -10.11
N LYS A 76 15.25 -4.55 -8.86
CA LYS A 76 14.88 -5.80 -8.20
C LYS A 76 13.37 -5.83 -8.09
N GLY A 77 12.75 -6.53 -9.04
CA GLY A 77 11.33 -6.82 -8.97
C GLY A 77 10.97 -7.58 -7.70
N SER A 78 9.72 -7.47 -7.27
CA SER A 78 9.22 -8.13 -6.08
C SER A 78 7.79 -8.61 -6.28
N ILE A 79 7.47 -9.77 -5.72
CA ILE A 79 6.12 -10.31 -5.67
C ILE A 79 5.65 -10.23 -4.23
N LEU A 80 4.54 -9.51 -4.01
CA LEU A 80 3.96 -9.34 -2.67
C LEU A 80 2.57 -9.99 -2.64
N PRO A 81 2.30 -10.92 -1.70
CA PRO A 81 0.96 -11.44 -1.53
C PRO A 81 0.02 -10.34 -1.03
N VAL A 82 -1.23 -10.39 -1.47
CA VAL A 82 -2.33 -9.55 -0.97
C VAL A 82 -3.54 -10.44 -0.68
N ASP A 83 -4.44 -9.99 0.18
CA ASP A 83 -5.67 -10.71 0.47
C ASP A 83 -6.85 -10.22 -0.41
N GLU A 84 -7.98 -10.90 -0.30
CA GLU A 84 -9.20 -10.56 -1.04
C GLU A 84 -9.69 -9.15 -0.76
N GLN A 85 -9.58 -8.67 0.49
CA GLN A 85 -9.97 -7.31 0.85
C GLN A 85 -9.13 -6.27 0.08
N MET A 86 -7.81 -6.47 0.01
CA MET A 86 -6.93 -5.59 -0.76
C MET A 86 -7.26 -5.62 -2.25
N LEU A 87 -7.56 -6.78 -2.82
CA LEU A 87 -7.96 -6.88 -4.24
C LEU A 87 -9.28 -6.15 -4.51
N TYR A 88 -10.27 -6.30 -3.63
CA TYR A 88 -11.54 -5.59 -3.75
C TYR A 88 -11.34 -4.07 -3.74
N LEU A 89 -10.50 -3.57 -2.83
CA LEU A 89 -10.16 -2.14 -2.77
C LEU A 89 -9.44 -1.67 -4.03
N LEU A 90 -8.42 -2.43 -4.49
CA LEU A 90 -7.68 -2.12 -5.73
C LEU A 90 -8.59 -2.10 -6.95
N GLN A 91 -9.55 -3.02 -7.04
CA GLN A 91 -10.55 -3.04 -8.10
C GLN A 91 -11.49 -1.83 -8.06
N GLY A 92 -11.86 -1.37 -6.85
CA GLY A 92 -12.71 -0.21 -6.65
C GLY A 92 -12.06 1.12 -7.09
N ILE A 93 -10.73 1.20 -7.04
CA ILE A 93 -9.97 2.44 -7.35
C ILE A 93 -9.26 2.41 -8.71
N GLY A 94 -9.19 1.26 -9.37
CA GLY A 94 -8.51 1.05 -10.65
C GLY A 94 -9.35 1.35 -11.90
N LYS A 95 -10.44 2.11 -11.77
CA LYS A 95 -11.28 2.56 -12.89
C LYS A 95 -10.78 3.87 -13.51
#